data_AF-A0A3B7C2U6-F1
#
_entry.id   AF-A0A3B7C2U6-F1
#
_cell.length_a   1.000
_cell.length_b   1.000
_cell.length_c   1.000
_cell.angle_alpha   90.00
_cell.angle_beta   90.00
_cell.angle_gamma   90.00
#
_symmetry.space_group_name_H-M   'P 1'
#
loop_
_entity.id
_entity.type
_entity.pdbx_description
1 polymer ?
#
loop_
_entity_poly.entity_id
_entity_poly.type
_entity_poly.pdbx_seq_one_letter_code
_entity_poly.pdbx_strand_id
1 'polypeptide(L)'
;MKKTLNYLPYVVALIPQFVFNNYNLILISTILIGFIAQFVIDRNKVFFKVFILEILAFSIVFFLLKERVYYLNEALNNLGFSEILIVILLPVFNAINISILFFFGYKLSNLIFLKMRSKEF
;
A
#
# COMPACT_ATOMS: atom_id res chain seq x y z
N MET A 1 23.44 5.61 7.75
CA MET A 1 22.17 6.30 8.07
C MET A 1 21.31 6.63 6.84
N LYS A 2 21.83 7.16 5.71
CA LYS A 2 21.01 7.46 4.51
C LYS A 2 20.18 6.28 3.98
N LYS A 3 20.72 5.05 4.00
CA LYS A 3 19.99 3.86 3.53
C LYS A 3 18.76 3.52 4.36
N THR A 4 18.81 3.69 5.69
CA THR A 4 17.71 3.35 6.61
C THR A 4 16.53 4.32 6.45
N LEU A 5 16.82 5.61 6.25
CA LEU A 5 15.80 6.63 6.00
C LEU A 5 15.05 6.39 4.68
N ASN A 6 15.70 5.84 3.67
CA ASN A 6 15.04 5.47 2.41
C ASN A 6 14.03 4.33 2.58
N TYR A 7 14.15 3.50 3.61
CA TYR A 7 13.19 2.42 3.88
C TYR A 7 12.01 2.86 4.76
N LEU A 8 12.15 3.98 5.48
CA LEU A 8 11.15 4.45 6.44
C LEU A 8 9.75 4.64 5.82
N PRO A 9 9.57 5.29 4.66
CA PRO A 9 8.22 5.52 4.15
C PRO A 9 7.53 4.22 3.71
N TYR A 10 8.31 3.19 3.35
CA TYR A 10 7.75 1.88 3.06
C TYR A 10 7.25 1.16 4.33
N VAL A 11 7.95 1.32 5.45
CA VAL A 11 7.50 0.79 6.75
C VAL A 11 6.26 1.56 7.23
N VAL A 12 6.25 2.89 7.03
CA VAL A 12 5.10 3.74 7.38
C VAL A 12 3.86 3.35 6.57
N ALA A 13 4.01 2.89 5.32
CA ALA A 13 2.89 2.42 4.49
C ALA A 13 2.14 1.22 5.09
N LEU A 14 2.78 0.46 5.98
CA LEU A 14 2.17 -0.67 6.68
C LEU A 14 1.22 -0.23 7.79
N ILE A 15 1.52 0.89 8.47
CA ILE A 15 0.84 1.36 9.69
C ILE A 15 -0.70 1.47 9.52
N PRO A 16 -1.24 2.07 8.45
CA PRO A 16 -2.68 2.24 8.30
C PRO A 16 -3.48 0.94 8.45
N GLN A 17 -2.91 -0.19 8.05
CA GLN A 17 -3.56 -1.49 8.03
C GLN A 17 -3.73 -2.09 9.44
N PHE A 18 -2.80 -1.76 10.34
CA PHE A 18 -2.83 -2.17 11.74
C PHE A 18 -3.63 -1.18 12.61
N VAL A 19 -3.67 0.10 12.22
CA VAL A 19 -4.31 1.15 13.02
C VAL A 19 -5.78 1.33 12.69
N PHE A 20 -6.16 1.36 11.41
CA PHE A 20 -7.52 1.69 11.00
C PHE A 20 -8.33 0.45 10.66
N ASN A 21 -9.60 0.43 11.10
CA ASN A 21 -10.59 -0.57 10.67
C ASN A 21 -11.45 -0.07 9.50
N ASN A 22 -11.43 1.24 9.23
CA ASN A 22 -12.18 1.84 8.14
C ASN A 22 -11.35 1.84 6.86
N TYR A 23 -11.83 1.13 5.83
CA TYR A 23 -11.14 1.00 4.55
C TYR A 23 -10.83 2.35 3.88
N ASN A 24 -11.74 3.34 3.95
CA ASN A 24 -11.52 4.66 3.36
C ASN A 24 -10.37 5.41 4.05
N LEU A 25 -10.22 5.24 5.37
CA LEU A 25 -9.08 5.83 6.10
C LEU A 25 -7.77 5.16 5.70
N ILE A 26 -7.77 3.84 5.47
CA ILE A 26 -6.60 3.13 4.95
C ILE A 26 -6.22 3.70 3.58
N LEU A 27 -7.19 3.78 2.64
CA LEU A 27 -6.98 4.31 1.30
C LEU A 27 -6.33 5.70 1.29
N ILE A 28 -6.95 6.67 1.98
CA ILE A 28 -6.50 8.06 2.00
C ILE A 28 -5.11 8.15 2.65
N SER A 29 -4.90 7.45 3.75
CA SER A 29 -3.62 7.46 4.46
C SER A 29 -2.49 6.89 3.60
N THR A 30 -2.73 5.77 2.90
CA THR A 30 -1.74 5.17 1.99
C THR A 30 -1.35 6.10 0.85
N ILE A 31 -2.32 6.81 0.25
CA ILE A 31 -2.05 7.80 -0.80
C ILE A 31 -1.18 8.94 -0.25
N LEU A 32 -1.52 9.48 0.93
CA LEU A 32 -0.76 10.56 1.58
C LEU A 32 0.67 10.14 1.92
N ILE A 33 0.85 8.93 2.45
CA ILE A 33 2.18 8.39 2.74
C ILE A 33 2.99 8.26 1.43
N GLY A 34 2.39 7.71 0.38
CA GLY A 34 3.02 7.64 -0.94
C GLY A 34 3.43 9.01 -1.47
N PHE A 35 2.58 10.02 -1.30
CA PHE A 35 2.84 11.40 -1.70
C PHE A 35 4.08 11.98 -1.00
N ILE A 36 4.17 11.82 0.33
CA ILE A 36 5.30 12.29 1.14
C ILE A 36 6.58 11.50 0.80
N ALA A 37 6.44 10.20 0.52
CA ALA A 37 7.56 9.33 0.22
C ALA A 37 8.38 9.76 -1.00
N GLN A 38 7.79 10.49 -1.95
CA GLN A 38 8.49 11.05 -3.11
C GLN A 38 9.63 12.02 -2.73
N PHE A 39 9.55 12.67 -1.57
CA PHE A 39 10.61 13.57 -1.10
C PHE A 39 11.80 12.83 -0.45
N VAL A 40 11.64 11.54 -0.16
CA VAL A 40 12.63 10.74 0.57
C VAL A 40 13.21 9.61 -0.29
N ILE A 41 12.41 9.02 -1.19
CA ILE A 41 12.77 7.79 -1.89
C ILE A 41 13.10 8.04 -3.37
N ASP A 42 14.23 7.49 -3.80
CA ASP A 42 14.60 7.37 -5.21
C ASP A 42 13.68 6.43 -6.00
N ARG A 43 13.41 6.78 -7.27
CA ARG A 43 12.39 6.15 -8.14
C ARG A 43 12.57 4.64 -8.41
N ASN A 44 13.70 4.04 -8.05
CA ASN A 44 14.00 2.67 -8.42
C ASN A 44 13.13 1.64 -7.69
N LYS A 45 12.26 1.00 -8.48
CA LYS A 45 11.40 -0.14 -8.11
C LYS A 45 10.50 0.15 -6.90
N VAL A 46 10.00 1.38 -6.76
CA VAL A 46 9.15 1.79 -5.62
C VAL A 46 7.93 0.88 -5.47
N PHE A 47 7.17 0.66 -6.55
CA PHE A 47 6.01 -0.22 -6.54
C PHE A 47 6.36 -1.62 -6.03
N PHE A 48 7.39 -2.24 -6.61
CA PHE A 48 7.76 -3.62 -6.27
C PHE A 48 8.25 -3.77 -4.82
N LYS A 49 8.98 -2.76 -4.31
CA LYS A 49 9.42 -2.74 -2.90
C LYS A 49 8.24 -2.61 -1.94
N VAL A 50 7.28 -1.74 -2.23
CA VAL A 50 6.04 -1.64 -1.46
C VAL A 50 5.32 -2.99 -1.50
N PHE A 51 5.11 -3.53 -2.70
CA PHE A 51 4.40 -4.80 -2.88
C PHE A 51 4.98 -5.97 -2.08
N ILE A 52 6.30 -6.14 -2.05
CA ILE A 52 6.93 -7.19 -1.23
C ILE A 52 6.71 -6.97 0.27
N LEU A 53 6.77 -5.74 0.75
CA LEU A 53 6.52 -5.50 2.18
C LEU A 53 5.04 -5.67 2.53
N GLU A 54 4.17 -5.22 1.64
CA GLU A 54 2.72 -5.31 1.79
C GLU A 54 2.24 -6.76 1.78
N ILE A 55 2.76 -7.61 0.90
CA ILE A 55 2.35 -9.02 0.87
C ILE A 55 2.76 -9.74 2.15
N LEU A 56 3.92 -9.40 2.72
CA LEU A 56 4.36 -9.93 4.02
C LEU A 56 3.47 -9.42 5.15
N ALA A 57 3.20 -8.11 5.19
CA ALA A 57 2.36 -7.49 6.21
C ALA A 57 0.93 -8.03 6.18
N PHE A 58 0.29 -8.06 5.02
CA PHE A 58 -1.07 -8.59 4.87
C PHE A 58 -1.14 -10.09 5.13
N SER A 59 -0.10 -10.87 4.84
CA SER A 59 -0.06 -12.27 5.24
C SER A 59 -0.10 -12.39 6.77
N ILE A 60 0.70 -11.60 7.49
CA ILE A 60 0.71 -11.57 8.96
C ILE A 60 -0.65 -11.09 9.52
N VAL A 61 -1.17 -9.97 9.00
CA VAL A 61 -2.47 -9.41 9.41
C VAL A 61 -3.58 -10.41 9.16
N PHE A 62 -3.57 -11.13 8.04
CA PHE A 62 -4.59 -12.13 7.73
C PHE A 62 -4.60 -13.27 8.75
N PHE A 63 -3.43 -13.75 9.19
CA PHE A 63 -3.35 -14.81 10.19
C PHE A 63 -3.72 -14.35 11.60
N LEU A 64 -3.38 -13.11 11.97
CA LEU A 64 -3.60 -12.59 13.34
C LEU A 64 -4.93 -11.84 13.52
N LEU A 65 -5.47 -11.25 12.46
CA LEU A 65 -6.59 -10.30 12.47
C LEU A 65 -7.55 -10.55 11.30
N LYS A 66 -8.05 -11.80 11.17
CA LYS A 66 -8.94 -12.24 10.08
C LYS A 66 -10.11 -11.29 9.80
N GLU A 67 -10.69 -10.69 10.83
CA GLU A 67 -11.83 -9.77 10.72
C GLU A 67 -11.53 -8.55 9.84
N ARG A 68 -10.27 -8.08 9.81
CA ARG A 68 -9.87 -6.92 9.00
C ARG A 68 -9.82 -7.19 7.51
N VAL A 69 -9.86 -8.46 7.10
CA VAL A 69 -9.74 -8.89 5.70
C VAL A 69 -11.05 -9.51 5.19
N TYR A 70 -12.07 -9.55 6.05
CA TYR A 70 -13.33 -10.23 5.80
C TYR A 70 -14.21 -9.53 4.75
N TYR A 71 -14.02 -8.23 4.54
CA TYR A 71 -14.79 -7.44 3.57
C TYR A 71 -14.65 -7.91 2.12
N LEU A 72 -13.59 -8.64 1.79
CA LEU A 72 -13.38 -9.24 0.46
C LEU A 72 -13.80 -10.72 0.40
N ASN A 73 -14.05 -11.35 1.55
CA ASN A 73 -14.40 -12.77 1.63
C ASN A 73 -15.74 -13.05 0.94
N GLU A 74 -16.73 -12.17 1.15
CA GLU A 74 -18.03 -12.26 0.50
C GLU A 74 -17.95 -12.08 -1.02
N ALA A 75 -17.16 -11.11 -1.49
CA ALA A 75 -16.96 -10.89 -2.92
C ALA A 75 -16.27 -12.07 -3.61
N LEU A 76 -15.28 -12.70 -2.97
CA LEU A 76 -14.56 -13.85 -3.53
C LEU A 76 -15.37 -15.14 -3.45
N ASN A 77 -16.16 -15.35 -2.39
CA ASN A 77 -17.10 -16.47 -2.30
C ASN A 77 -18.16 -16.38 -3.41
N ASN A 78 -18.66 -15.19 -3.70
CA ASN A 78 -19.63 -14.97 -4.79
C ASN A 78 -19.04 -15.22 -6.18
N LEU A 79 -17.71 -15.20 -6.34
CA LEU A 79 -17.01 -15.55 -7.56
C LEU A 79 -16.70 -17.06 -7.67
N GLY A 80 -17.12 -17.87 -6.68
CA GLY A 80 -16.97 -19.32 -6.70
C GLY A 80 -15.57 -19.84 -6.33
N PHE A 81 -14.73 -19.01 -5.70
CA PHE A 81 -13.42 -19.46 -5.23
C PHE A 81 -13.55 -20.36 -3.98
N SER A 82 -12.73 -21.41 -3.90
CA SER A 82 -12.63 -22.23 -2.69
C SER A 82 -12.05 -21.43 -1.52
N GLU A 83 -12.42 -21.77 -0.28
CA GLU A 83 -11.91 -21.10 0.93
C GLU A 83 -10.36 -21.06 0.99
N ILE A 84 -9.69 -22.12 0.53
CA ILE A 84 -8.22 -22.21 0.47
C ILE A 84 -7.66 -21.16 -0.50
N LEU A 85 -8.28 -21.01 -1.67
CA LEU A 85 -7.88 -19.99 -2.65
C LEU A 85 -8.12 -18.58 -2.10
N ILE A 86 -9.21 -18.36 -1.36
CA ILE A 86 -9.52 -17.08 -0.73
C ILE A 86 -8.45 -16.67 0.28
N VAL A 87 -7.99 -17.62 1.12
CA VAL A 87 -6.91 -17.39 2.09
C VAL A 87 -5.62 -16.89 1.42
N ILE A 88 -5.31 -17.39 0.22
CA ILE A 88 -4.10 -17.01 -0.52
C ILE A 88 -4.30 -15.71 -1.29
N LEU A 89 -5.47 -15.55 -1.93
CA LEU A 89 -5.76 -14.41 -2.80
C LEU A 89 -5.96 -13.12 -2.01
N LEU A 90 -6.54 -13.19 -0.80
CA LEU A 90 -6.81 -12.00 0.01
C LEU A 90 -5.57 -11.17 0.33
N PRO A 91 -4.48 -11.74 0.88
CA PRO A 91 -3.23 -11.00 1.09
C PRO A 91 -2.64 -10.44 -0.20
N VAL A 92 -2.70 -11.21 -1.30
CA VAL A 92 -2.15 -10.79 -2.60
C VAL A 92 -2.93 -9.59 -3.14
N PHE A 93 -4.26 -9.66 -3.18
CA PHE A 93 -5.11 -8.56 -3.68
C PHE A 93 -4.93 -7.30 -2.84
N ASN A 94 -4.91 -7.42 -1.52
CA ASN A 94 -4.71 -6.27 -0.65
C ASN A 94 -3.32 -5.65 -0.83
N ALA A 95 -2.29 -6.48 -0.94
CA ALA A 95 -0.94 -6.00 -1.21
C ALA A 95 -0.85 -5.26 -2.55
N ILE A 96 -1.49 -5.78 -3.60
CA ILE A 96 -1.60 -5.09 -4.91
C ILE A 96 -2.30 -3.75 -4.74
N ASN A 97 -3.48 -3.71 -4.11
CA ASN A 97 -4.28 -2.51 -3.95
C ASN A 97 -3.52 -1.41 -3.20
N ILE A 98 -2.93 -1.73 -2.04
CA ILE A 98 -2.16 -0.77 -1.26
C ILE A 98 -0.92 -0.29 -2.02
N SER A 99 -0.24 -1.18 -2.75
CA SER A 99 0.91 -0.82 -3.58
C SER A 99 0.54 0.14 -4.70
N ILE A 100 -0.61 -0.07 -5.36
CA ILE A 100 -1.13 0.83 -6.39
C ILE A 100 -1.41 2.21 -5.79
N LEU A 101 -2.08 2.27 -4.64
CA LEU A 101 -2.44 3.53 -3.98
C LEU A 101 -1.22 4.32 -3.51
N PHE A 102 -0.26 3.64 -2.90
CA PHE A 102 1.01 4.25 -2.52
C PHE A 102 1.74 4.80 -3.74
N PHE A 103 1.85 3.99 -4.81
CA PHE A 103 2.53 4.39 -6.03
C PHE A 103 1.81 5.53 -6.75
N PHE A 104 0.48 5.54 -6.70
CA PHE A 104 -0.33 6.65 -7.19
C PHE A 104 -0.01 7.95 -6.45
N GLY A 105 -0.01 7.94 -5.11
CA GLY A 105 0.40 9.09 -4.30
C GLY A 105 1.81 9.57 -4.63
N TYR A 106 2.76 8.63 -4.75
CA TYR A 106 4.14 8.90 -5.13
C TYR A 106 4.26 9.59 -6.50
N LYS A 107 3.55 9.08 -7.51
CA LYS A 107 3.52 9.65 -8.86
C LYS A 107 2.83 11.00 -8.92
N LEU A 108 1.75 11.18 -8.17
CA LEU A 108 1.01 12.43 -8.07
C LEU A 108 1.90 13.56 -7.54
N SER A 109 2.63 13.30 -6.44
CA SER A 109 3.61 14.23 -5.87
C SER A 109 4.67 14.65 -6.90
N ASN A 110 5.21 13.67 -7.64
CA ASN A 110 6.21 13.93 -8.66
C ASN A 110 5.67 14.80 -9.82
N LEU A 111 4.43 14.59 -10.26
CA LEU A 111 3.80 15.38 -11.32
C LEU A 111 3.55 16.82 -10.88
N ILE A 112 3.03 17.03 -9.66
CA ILE A 112 2.77 18.36 -9.11
C ILE A 112 4.09 19.14 -8.98
N PHE A 113 5.13 18.50 -8.46
CA PHE A 113 6.41 19.15 -8.24
C PHE A 113 7.14 19.50 -9.55
N LEU A 114 7.08 18.62 -10.55
CA LEU A 114 7.59 18.93 -11.89
C LEU A 114 6.87 20.14 -12.51
N LYS A 115 5.55 20.21 -12.38
CA LYS A 115 4.73 21.33 -12.86
C LYS A 115 4.99 22.64 -12.12
N MET A 116 5.34 22.58 -10.84
CA MET A 116 5.73 23.77 -10.07
C MET A 116 7.07 24.31 -10.55
N ARG A 117 8.11 23.46 -10.69
CA ARG A 117 9.41 23.88 -11.23
C ARG A 117 9.32 24.45 -12.64
N SER A 118 8.47 23.89 -13.51
CA SER A 118 8.34 24.40 -14.89
C SER A 118 7.69 25.78 -14.98
N LYS A 119 7.12 26.31 -13.90
CA LYS A 119 6.58 27.68 -13.83
C LYS A 119 7.57 28.70 -13.27
N GLU A 120 8.70 28.23 -12.75
CA GLU A 120 9.78 29.07 -12.19
C GLU A 120 10.86 29.41 -13.23
N PHE A 121 10.76 28.85 -14.45
CA PHE A 121 11.59 29.15 -15.62
C PHE A 121 10.74 29.77 -16.72
#